data_AF-A0A3N1GBK0-F1
#
_entry.id   AF-A0A3N1GBK0-F1
#
_cell.length_a   1.000
_cell.length_b   1.000
_cell.length_c   1.000
_cell.angle_alpha   90.00
_cell.angle_beta   90.00
_cell.angle_gamma   90.00
#
_symmetry.space_group_name_H-M   'P 1'
#
loop_
_entity.id
_entity.type
_entity.pdbx_description
1 polymer ?
#
loop_
_entity_poly.entity_id
_entity_poly.type
_entity_poly.pdbx_seq_one_letter_code
_entity_poly.pdbx_strand_id
1 'polypeptide(L)'
;MDLERRGYVSIGPRPYLDRFIAAYRLSDADRRDKIRSRPATYQIGDQRFDREFLVHRSVLRPHGQFRCAGDAEAADFCAEIVDELVARFAVPREEAVARVNQQWTHMWIVGLDLVYHRTPDDWAAHIYQR
;
A
#
# COMPACT_ATOMS: atom_id res chain seq x y z
N MET A 1 -17.46 4.44 1.32
CA MET A 1 -17.95 3.44 0.35
C MET A 1 -18.10 3.93 -1.10
N ASP A 2 -18.65 5.11 -1.40
CA ASP A 2 -18.91 5.50 -2.82
C ASP A 2 -17.62 5.69 -3.66
N LEU A 3 -16.58 6.32 -3.09
CA LEU A 3 -15.32 6.55 -3.81
C LEU A 3 -14.51 5.26 -4.06
N GLU A 4 -14.52 4.31 -3.14
CA GLU A 4 -13.83 3.01 -3.31
C GLU A 4 -14.44 2.20 -4.45
N ARG A 5 -15.77 2.19 -4.58
CA ARG A 5 -16.47 1.58 -5.73
C ARG A 5 -16.13 2.24 -7.06
N ARG A 6 -15.77 3.53 -7.02
CA ARG A 6 -15.29 4.30 -8.18
C ARG A 6 -13.79 4.16 -8.42
N GLY A 7 -13.12 3.23 -7.73
CA GLY A 7 -11.72 2.90 -7.95
C GLY A 7 -10.73 3.82 -7.24
N TYR A 8 -11.16 4.57 -6.21
CA TYR A 8 -10.25 5.32 -5.35
C TYR A 8 -9.74 4.48 -4.18
N VAL A 9 -8.44 4.59 -3.90
CA VAL A 9 -7.74 3.93 -2.81
C VAL A 9 -7.29 4.99 -1.81
N SER A 10 -7.46 4.75 -0.51
CA SER A 10 -7.00 5.69 0.51
C SER A 10 -5.47 5.69 0.59
N ILE A 11 -4.90 6.88 0.77
CA ILE A 11 -3.46 7.11 1.01
C ILE A 11 -3.24 7.58 2.45
N GLY A 12 -4.32 7.97 3.16
CA GLY A 12 -4.23 8.61 4.46
C GLY A 12 -4.07 10.14 4.39
N PRO A 13 -3.55 10.78 5.44
CA PRO A 13 -3.49 12.23 5.54
C PRO A 13 -2.42 12.86 4.65
N ARG A 14 -2.40 14.20 4.60
CA ARG A 14 -1.62 14.99 3.64
C ARG A 14 -0.14 14.57 3.48
N PRO A 15 0.62 14.26 4.55
CA PRO A 15 2.03 13.86 4.41
C PRO A 15 2.23 12.62 3.53
N TYR A 16 1.32 11.65 3.58
CA TYR A 16 1.38 10.45 2.74
C TYR A 16 1.09 10.78 1.27
N LEU A 17 0.12 11.68 1.02
CA LEU A 17 -0.15 12.15 -0.33
C LEU A 17 1.05 12.90 -0.92
N ASP A 18 1.70 13.78 -0.16
CA ASP A 18 2.86 14.53 -0.65
C ASP A 18 4.03 13.60 -0.99
N ARG A 19 4.29 12.59 -0.14
CA ARG A 19 5.26 11.51 -0.44
C ARG A 19 4.90 10.77 -1.73
N PHE A 20 3.65 10.37 -1.88
CA PHE A 20 3.15 9.68 -3.07
C PHE A 20 3.32 10.53 -4.34
N ILE A 21 2.91 11.80 -4.32
CA ILE A 21 3.07 12.72 -5.46
C ILE A 21 4.54 12.89 -5.84
N ALA A 22 5.42 13.04 -4.86
CA ALA A 22 6.85 13.18 -5.08
C ALA A 22 7.46 11.92 -5.70
N ALA A 23 7.12 10.74 -5.17
CA ALA A 23 7.61 9.46 -5.67
C ALA A 23 7.18 9.19 -7.12
N TYR A 24 5.93 9.51 -7.46
CA TYR A 24 5.34 9.25 -8.77
C TYR A 24 5.49 10.39 -9.78
N ARG A 25 6.07 11.53 -9.37
CA ARG A 25 6.21 12.75 -10.19
C ARG A 25 4.90 13.15 -10.88
N LEU A 26 3.78 13.03 -10.16
CA LEU A 26 2.46 13.26 -10.75
C LEU A 26 2.32 14.71 -11.22
N SER A 27 1.93 14.88 -12.48
CA SER A 27 1.68 16.19 -13.09
C SER A 27 0.40 16.81 -12.54
N ASP A 28 0.20 18.11 -12.75
CA ASP A 28 -1.06 18.77 -12.36
C ASP A 28 -2.28 18.22 -13.11
N ALA A 29 -2.08 17.69 -14.32
CA ALA A 29 -3.13 17.00 -15.08
C ALA A 29 -3.54 15.67 -14.40
N ASP A 30 -2.57 14.92 -13.87
CA ASP A 30 -2.85 13.69 -13.12
C ASP A 30 -3.63 13.99 -11.83
N ARG A 31 -3.38 15.15 -11.21
CA ARG A 31 -3.96 15.50 -9.90
C ARG A 31 -5.44 15.87 -9.95
N ARG A 32 -5.89 16.62 -10.98
CA ARG A 32 -7.23 17.27 -10.99
C ARG A 32 -8.39 16.30 -10.79
N ASP A 33 -8.36 15.16 -11.47
CA ASP A 33 -9.47 14.19 -11.43
C ASP A 33 -9.13 12.89 -10.70
N LYS A 34 -7.85 12.65 -10.38
CA LYS A 34 -7.41 11.40 -9.76
C LYS A 34 -7.15 11.51 -8.26
N ILE A 35 -7.20 12.71 -7.69
CA ILE A 35 -7.09 12.90 -6.24
C ILE A 35 -8.43 13.40 -5.69
N ARG A 36 -8.92 12.74 -4.65
CA ARG A 36 -10.08 13.17 -3.87
C ARG A 36 -9.69 13.26 -2.40
N SER A 37 -10.52 13.91 -1.61
CA SER A 37 -10.38 13.89 -0.15
C SER A 37 -11.73 13.80 0.51
N ARG A 38 -11.75 13.23 1.71
CA ARG A 38 -12.94 13.17 2.57
C ARG A 38 -12.56 13.50 4.02
N PRO A 39 -13.52 13.97 4.84
CA PRO A 39 -13.27 14.17 6.27
C PRO A 39 -12.87 12.85 6.92
N ALA A 40 -11.77 12.87 7.69
CA ALA A 40 -11.30 11.73 8.47
C ALA A 40 -10.26 12.21 9.49
N THR A 41 -10.24 11.64 10.69
CA THR A 41 -9.33 12.07 11.76
C THR A 41 -8.16 11.10 11.88
N TYR A 42 -6.94 11.61 11.70
CA TYR A 42 -5.69 10.89 11.92
C TYR A 42 -4.84 11.62 12.96
N GLN A 43 -4.19 10.84 13.81
CA GLN A 43 -3.17 11.30 14.74
C GLN A 43 -1.83 10.68 14.32
N ILE A 44 -0.84 11.51 14.01
CA ILE A 44 0.51 11.05 13.64
C ILE A 44 1.50 11.82 14.50
N GLY A 45 2.10 11.13 15.47
CA GLY A 45 2.86 11.78 16.54
C GLY A 45 1.97 12.82 17.24
N ASP A 46 2.49 14.05 17.34
CA ASP A 46 1.79 15.18 17.96
C ASP A 46 0.87 15.95 17.00
N GLN A 47 0.81 15.55 15.73
CA GLN A 47 0.03 16.24 14.70
C GLN A 47 -1.32 15.56 14.45
N ARG A 48 -2.36 16.39 14.35
CA ARG A 48 -3.71 15.98 13.99
C ARG A 48 -4.03 16.40 12.56
N PHE A 49 -4.66 15.49 11.81
CA PHE A 49 -5.15 15.71 10.45
C PHE A 49 -6.63 15.37 10.37
N ASP A 50 -7.46 16.30 9.87
CA ASP A 50 -8.92 16.11 9.78
C ASP A 50 -9.40 15.76 8.35
N ARG A 51 -8.46 15.36 7.47
CA ARG A 51 -8.75 14.89 6.12
C ARG A 51 -7.86 13.71 5.75
N GLU A 52 -8.44 12.75 5.04
CA GLU A 52 -7.68 11.81 4.22
C GLU A 52 -7.79 12.13 2.75
N PHE A 53 -6.80 11.67 2.02
CA PHE A 53 -6.70 11.77 0.58
C PHE A 53 -6.81 10.37 -0.03
N LEU A 54 -7.47 10.32 -1.17
CA LEU A 54 -7.62 9.12 -1.96
C LEU A 54 -7.10 9.37 -3.37
N VAL A 55 -6.45 8.37 -3.93
CA VAL A 55 -5.96 8.38 -5.32
C VAL A 55 -6.72 7.35 -6.13
N HIS A 56 -7.05 7.70 -7.38
CA HIS A 56 -7.69 6.76 -8.28
C HIS A 56 -6.66 5.70 -8.73
N ARG A 57 -7.05 4.42 -8.73
CA ARG A 57 -6.19 3.28 -9.09
C ARG A 57 -5.45 3.42 -10.43
N SER A 58 -5.96 4.25 -11.35
CA SER A 58 -5.28 4.51 -12.63
C SER A 58 -3.95 5.26 -12.51
N VAL A 59 -3.63 5.86 -11.36
CA VAL A 59 -2.32 6.49 -11.12
C VAL A 59 -1.35 5.57 -10.36
N LEU A 60 -1.84 4.47 -9.80
CA LEU A 60 -1.01 3.47 -9.11
C LEU A 60 -0.24 2.63 -10.12
N ARG A 61 0.98 2.23 -9.77
CA ARG A 61 1.81 1.32 -10.56
C ARG A 61 2.40 0.27 -9.61
N PRO A 62 2.55 -0.98 -10.06
CA PRO A 62 3.31 -1.97 -9.31
C PRO A 62 4.75 -1.52 -9.07
N HIS A 63 5.33 -1.96 -7.96
CA HIS A 63 6.75 -1.76 -7.64
C HIS A 63 7.49 -3.10 -7.65
N GLY A 64 8.52 -3.19 -8.49
CA GLY A 64 9.34 -4.40 -8.63
C GLY A 64 8.51 -5.64 -8.97
N GLN A 65 8.68 -6.69 -8.18
CA GLN A 65 7.98 -7.97 -8.33
C GLN A 65 6.59 -8.01 -7.65
N PHE A 66 6.18 -6.93 -6.99
CA PHE A 66 4.97 -6.88 -6.18
C PHE A 66 3.86 -6.08 -6.87
N ARG A 67 2.86 -6.81 -7.37
CA ARG A 67 1.69 -6.24 -8.08
C ARG A 67 0.76 -5.46 -7.16
N CYS A 68 0.78 -5.76 -5.86
CA CYS A 68 0.00 -5.07 -4.83
C CYS A 68 0.70 -3.82 -4.28
N ALA A 69 2.02 -3.68 -4.47
CA ALA A 69 2.78 -2.54 -3.93
C ALA A 69 2.54 -1.29 -4.78
N GLY A 70 1.82 -0.33 -4.21
CA GLY A 70 1.47 0.94 -4.83
C GLY A 70 2.42 2.09 -4.50
N ASP A 71 3.47 1.85 -3.72
CA ASP A 71 4.61 2.75 -3.51
C ASP A 71 5.84 1.95 -3.06
N ALA A 72 6.95 2.64 -2.83
CA ALA A 72 8.21 2.03 -2.41
C ALA A 72 8.11 1.43 -1.00
N GLU A 73 7.43 2.08 -0.07
CA GLU A 73 7.24 1.60 1.31
C GLU A 73 6.49 0.26 1.32
N ALA A 74 5.45 0.13 0.50
CA ALA A 74 4.73 -1.12 0.31
C ALA A 74 5.60 -2.21 -0.32
N ALA A 75 6.50 -1.85 -1.24
CA ALA A 75 7.39 -2.78 -1.91
C ALA A 75 8.44 -3.35 -0.95
N ASP A 76 9.03 -2.47 -0.13
CA ASP A 76 10.00 -2.83 0.92
C ASP A 76 9.33 -3.74 1.95
N PHE A 77 8.13 -3.39 2.40
CA PHE A 77 7.35 -4.23 3.32
C PHE A 77 7.03 -5.62 2.73
N CYS A 78 6.64 -5.67 1.45
CA CYS A 78 6.41 -6.95 0.76
C CYS A 78 7.71 -7.77 0.63
N ALA A 79 8.86 -7.12 0.44
CA ALA A 79 10.15 -7.79 0.41
C ALA A 79 10.53 -8.39 1.77
N GLU A 80 10.30 -7.66 2.87
CA GLU A 80 10.50 -8.16 4.23
C GLU A 80 9.65 -9.41 4.50
N ILE A 81 8.38 -9.42 4.09
CA ILE A 81 7.51 -10.61 4.22
C ILE A 81 8.07 -11.80 3.41
N VAL A 82 8.57 -11.55 2.20
CA VAL A 82 9.21 -12.59 1.38
C VAL A 82 10.44 -13.15 2.10
N ASP A 83 11.27 -12.28 2.68
CA ASP A 83 12.48 -12.68 3.39
C ASP A 83 12.14 -13.55 4.61
N GLU A 84 11.09 -13.21 5.36
CA GLU A 84 10.56 -14.01 6.46
C GLU A 84 10.02 -15.38 5.98
N LEU A 85 9.31 -15.43 4.85
CA LEU A 85 8.83 -16.68 4.24
C LEU A 85 9.99 -17.62 3.87
N VAL A 86 11.05 -17.07 3.28
CA VAL A 86 12.25 -17.83 2.92
C VAL A 86 12.99 -18.30 4.17
N ALA A 87 13.24 -17.40 5.12
CA ALA A 87 14.09 -17.68 6.27
C ALA A 87 13.44 -18.64 7.28
N ARG A 88 12.15 -18.47 7.58
CA ARG A 88 11.47 -19.23 8.65
C ARG A 88 10.80 -20.51 8.16
N PHE A 89 10.34 -20.52 6.90
CA PHE A 89 9.52 -21.60 6.37
C PHE A 89 10.17 -22.32 5.18
N ALA A 90 11.40 -21.93 4.80
CA ALA A 90 12.15 -22.50 3.68
C ALA A 90 11.37 -22.49 2.35
N VAL A 91 10.44 -21.55 2.19
CA VAL A 91 9.70 -21.36 0.94
C VAL A 91 10.67 -20.80 -0.13
N PRO A 92 10.71 -21.33 -1.35
CA PRO A 92 11.50 -20.75 -2.43
C PRO A 92 11.11 -19.29 -2.68
N ARG A 93 12.10 -18.40 -2.92
CA ARG A 93 11.83 -16.95 -3.06
C ARG A 93 10.77 -16.63 -4.12
N GLU A 94 10.81 -17.27 -5.28
CA GLU A 94 9.81 -17.06 -6.34
C GLU A 94 8.39 -17.43 -5.88
N GLU A 95 8.26 -18.52 -5.14
CA GLU A 95 6.98 -18.94 -4.56
C GLU A 95 6.52 -17.98 -3.47
N ALA A 96 7.42 -17.50 -2.61
CA ALA A 96 7.11 -16.51 -1.58
C ALA A 96 6.57 -15.21 -2.21
N VAL A 97 7.17 -14.74 -3.30
CA VAL A 97 6.69 -13.59 -4.09
C VAL A 97 5.30 -13.87 -4.68
N ALA A 98 5.08 -15.07 -5.22
CA ALA A 98 3.77 -15.45 -5.75
C ALA A 98 2.69 -15.45 -4.66
N ARG A 99 2.98 -15.99 -3.48
CA ARG A 99 2.08 -16.03 -2.32
C ARG A 99 1.74 -14.63 -1.81
N VAL A 100 2.74 -13.75 -1.68
CA VAL A 100 2.53 -12.33 -1.34
C VAL A 100 1.62 -11.64 -2.35
N ASN A 101 1.88 -11.82 -3.65
CA ASN A 101 1.01 -11.27 -4.69
C ASN A 101 -0.41 -11.86 -4.66
N GLN A 102 -0.55 -13.14 -4.32
CA GLN A 102 -1.84 -13.82 -4.22
C GLN A 102 -2.67 -13.25 -3.06
N GLN A 103 -2.06 -13.05 -1.89
CA GLN A 103 -2.71 -12.51 -0.70
C GLN A 103 -3.43 -11.18 -0.97
N TRP A 104 -2.84 -10.33 -1.83
CA TRP A 104 -3.35 -9.00 -2.13
C TRP A 104 -3.70 -8.79 -3.62
N THR A 105 -4.10 -9.85 -4.34
CA THR A 105 -4.37 -9.78 -5.80
C THR A 105 -5.42 -8.74 -6.21
N HIS A 106 -6.31 -8.33 -5.31
CA HIS A 106 -7.36 -7.33 -5.58
C HIS A 106 -7.21 -6.04 -4.75
N MET A 107 -6.05 -5.82 -4.15
CA MET A 107 -5.80 -4.72 -3.23
C MET A 107 -4.50 -4.02 -3.58
N TRP A 108 -4.47 -2.71 -3.37
CA TRP A 108 -3.25 -1.92 -3.41
C TRP A 108 -2.84 -1.58 -1.98
N ILE A 109 -1.58 -1.83 -1.66
CA ILE A 109 -0.94 -1.37 -0.43
C ILE A 109 -0.22 -0.09 -0.79
N VAL A 110 -0.61 1.04 -0.20
CA VAL A 110 -0.06 2.35 -0.53
C VAL A 110 -0.36 3.36 0.56
N GLY A 111 0.54 4.32 0.79
CA GLY A 111 0.34 5.38 1.76
C GLY A 111 0.20 4.82 3.17
N LEU A 112 -0.82 5.25 3.91
CA LEU A 112 -1.19 4.65 5.17
C LEU A 112 -2.17 3.51 4.93
N ASP A 113 -1.71 2.27 5.09
CA ASP A 113 -2.51 1.07 4.87
C ASP A 113 -2.69 0.26 6.16
N LEU A 114 -3.84 -0.41 6.30
CA LEU A 114 -4.11 -1.33 7.41
C LEU A 114 -3.15 -2.51 7.41
N VAL A 115 -2.59 -2.92 6.26
CA VAL A 115 -1.61 -4.00 6.20
C VAL A 115 -0.43 -3.77 7.16
N TYR A 116 -0.04 -2.52 7.41
CA TYR A 116 1.05 -2.16 8.31
C TYR A 116 0.72 -2.31 9.82
N HIS A 117 -0.51 -2.70 10.19
CA HIS A 117 -0.83 -2.99 11.61
C HIS A 117 -0.16 -4.25 12.15
N ARG A 118 0.36 -5.11 11.26
CA ARG A 118 1.11 -6.32 11.58
C ARG A 118 2.53 -6.18 11.08
N THR A 119 3.43 -6.90 11.73
CA THR A 119 4.81 -7.02 11.28
C THR A 119 4.90 -7.89 10.02
N PRO A 120 6.01 -7.80 9.26
CA PRO A 120 6.27 -8.71 8.15
C PRO A 120 6.23 -10.18 8.55
N ASP A 121 6.71 -10.49 9.74
CA ASP A 121 6.86 -11.84 10.27
C ASP A 121 5.50 -12.47 10.66
N ASP A 122 4.59 -11.66 11.22
CA ASP A 122 3.19 -12.03 11.44
C ASP A 122 2.46 -12.33 10.12
N TRP A 123 2.70 -11.51 9.09
CA TRP A 123 2.13 -11.74 7.76
C TRP A 123 2.71 -12.98 7.10
N ALA A 124 4.01 -13.22 7.21
CA ALA A 124 4.65 -14.42 6.67
C ALA A 124 4.04 -15.69 7.30
N ALA A 125 3.86 -15.71 8.62
CA ALA A 125 3.19 -16.82 9.30
C ALA A 125 1.74 -17.01 8.82
N HIS A 126 0.98 -15.92 8.67
CA HIS A 126 -0.39 -15.97 8.17
C HIS A 126 -0.49 -16.49 6.73
N ILE A 127 0.39 -16.01 5.84
CA ILE A 127 0.43 -16.40 4.43
C ILE A 127 0.87 -17.85 4.27
N TYR A 128 1.80 -18.33 5.09
CA TYR A 128 2.25 -19.72 5.05
C TYR A 128 1.14 -20.73 5.41
N GLN A 129 0.23 -20.35 6.31
CA GLN A 129 -0.85 -21.20 6.80
C GLN A 129 -2.09 -21.25 5.88
N ARG A 130 -2.12 -20.45 4.82
CA ARG A 130 -3.21 -20.40 3.82
C ARG A 130 -2.90 -21.27 2.62
#